data_AF-A0A2V7TL72-F1
#
_entry.id   AF-A0A2V7TL72-F1
#
_cell.length_a   1.000
_cell.length_b   1.000
_cell.length_c   1.000
_cell.angle_alpha   90.00
_cell.angle_beta   90.00
_cell.angle_gamma   90.00
#
_symmetry.space_group_name_H-M   'P 1'
#
loop_
_entity.id
_entity.type
_entity.pdbx_description
1 polymer ?
#
loop_
_entity_poly.entity_id
_entity_poly.type
_entity_poly.pdbx_seq_one_letter_code
_entity_poly.pdbx_strand_id
1 'polypeptide(L)'
;MRHLLALLAAVPLSAQTVTPVKYDVSVPAPSTRLFHVSAEFPTRGKDTLYVSLPAWSPGSYEIQNYARFVRHFGAKNPAGQPLFWDRFDKDTWRVVTGKSERVTAEFEFLADTIDLSSARIAGDFGQFLGTNLFLYEEGQLDRPAEVRFTLPAGWQVTTALTGAAGGTYTAPNYHDLADAMTFVGKYSLDSLQVDSKWIRIAVWPADAYTTGVQRNMRNALEKIAKTENALFGGPPYDRYAVFFNVIREPINFGGGLEHSASQFDIMPQGAFADAAGNFGDFMIPLMSHEYFHLYNVKRMRPAEMWPYDYHAEQYTPLLWWSEGVTDYYADLTNIRSGLWTQSRFLDNASQDMQQVESVPEPWSEEDGSVATWIHEVFVNSSQLYYPKGALTGLLLDVSIRDATDNRRSLDDVMRALYTRFYQKNKGFTTSDLLGLLREVGMPDVDGFYQRYINGRDPLPYEAVFPKAGIAVARQTTSSPFLGVNAQPGDAGRLVVQGVVPGSAAEAAGLEPGDVLLKVGEFETRPDEDWGAKFRERYRGQAGSPLAISVTRGGQAMSLNTQVRERTVVAFRVTPTSSPSAKQAKIWRGLSTGSTGN
;
A
#
# COMPACT_ATOMS: atom_id res chain seq x y z
N MET A 1 -68.81 -5.82 31.51
CA MET A 1 -67.48 -5.74 30.85
C MET A 1 -66.89 -4.36 31.10
N ARG A 2 -65.94 -4.24 32.03
CA ARG A 2 -65.13 -3.02 32.23
C ARG A 2 -63.67 -3.48 32.21
N HIS A 3 -62.92 -2.99 31.22
CA HIS A 3 -61.54 -3.37 30.96
C HIS A 3 -60.59 -2.69 31.95
N LEU A 4 -59.73 -3.48 32.60
CA LEU A 4 -58.52 -2.99 33.28
C LEU A 4 -57.44 -2.73 32.22
N LEU A 5 -56.93 -1.49 32.15
CA LEU A 5 -55.66 -1.19 31.50
C LEU A 5 -54.51 -1.48 32.48
N ALA A 6 -53.59 -2.36 32.11
CA ALA A 6 -52.30 -2.50 32.76
C ALA A 6 -51.30 -1.54 32.09
N LEU A 7 -50.81 -0.54 32.84
CA LEU A 7 -49.64 0.25 32.44
C LEU A 7 -48.39 -0.62 32.62
N LEU A 8 -47.73 -0.99 31.51
CA LEU A 8 -46.34 -1.43 31.54
C LEU A 8 -45.44 -0.19 31.59
N ALA A 9 -44.84 0.08 32.75
CA ALA A 9 -43.73 1.00 32.87
C ALA A 9 -42.47 0.35 32.26
N ALA A 10 -42.04 0.84 31.09
CA ALA A 10 -40.75 0.48 30.52
C ALA A 10 -39.65 1.12 31.39
N VAL A 11 -38.92 0.29 32.13
CA VAL A 11 -37.69 0.71 32.80
C VAL A 11 -36.62 0.86 31.71
N PRO A 12 -36.00 2.03 31.52
CA PRO A 12 -34.90 2.15 30.58
C PRO A 12 -33.74 1.27 31.09
N LEU A 13 -33.28 0.33 30.27
CA LEU A 13 -31.98 -0.31 30.48
C LEU A 13 -30.94 0.82 30.43
N SER A 14 -30.41 1.22 31.59
CA SER A 14 -29.19 2.02 31.62
C SER A 14 -28.11 1.26 30.86
N ALA A 15 -27.69 1.78 29.72
CA ALA A 15 -26.50 1.30 29.04
C ALA A 15 -25.34 1.41 30.04
N GLN A 16 -24.89 0.27 30.57
CA GLN A 16 -23.67 0.25 31.38
C GLN A 16 -22.55 0.73 30.47
N THR A 17 -21.98 1.89 30.79
CA THR A 17 -20.81 2.43 30.08
C THR A 17 -19.72 1.37 30.12
N VAL A 18 -19.33 0.86 28.96
CA VAL A 18 -18.27 -0.15 28.81
C VAL A 18 -16.97 0.47 29.31
N THR A 19 -16.43 -0.05 30.43
CA THR A 19 -15.16 0.43 30.98
C THR A 19 -14.03 0.23 29.96
N PRO A 20 -13.25 1.29 29.65
CA PRO A 20 -12.16 1.22 28.68
C PRO A 20 -10.99 0.38 29.19
N VAL A 21 -10.19 -0.14 28.26
CA VAL A 21 -8.83 -0.61 28.57
C VAL A 21 -7.91 0.60 28.68
N LYS A 22 -7.04 0.61 29.68
CA LYS A 22 -6.07 1.71 29.87
C LYS A 22 -4.69 1.25 29.52
N TYR A 23 -4.03 1.97 28.62
CA TYR A 23 -2.67 1.69 28.17
C TYR A 23 -1.74 2.81 28.62
N ASP A 24 -0.60 2.43 29.19
CA ASP A 24 0.54 3.30 29.43
C ASP A 24 1.70 2.80 28.56
N VAL A 25 2.16 3.66 27.63
CA VAL A 25 3.29 3.39 26.75
C VAL A 25 4.47 4.26 27.18
N SER A 26 5.63 3.66 27.33
CA SER A 26 6.84 4.38 27.73
C SER A 26 8.07 3.97 26.93
N VAL A 27 9.04 4.89 26.87
CA VAL A 27 10.37 4.65 26.29
C VAL A 27 11.40 4.95 27.39
N PRO A 28 11.72 3.98 28.27
CA PRO A 28 12.60 4.24 29.41
C PRO A 28 14.01 4.65 29.01
N ALA A 29 14.54 4.04 27.94
CA ALA A 29 15.84 4.34 27.37
C ALA A 29 15.82 4.11 25.85
N PRO A 30 15.90 5.14 25.00
CA PRO A 30 15.84 4.96 23.55
C PRO A 30 16.93 4.04 22.98
N SER A 31 18.08 3.94 23.65
CA SER A 31 19.18 3.05 23.25
C SER A 31 18.85 1.56 23.33
N THR A 32 17.83 1.17 24.10
CA THR A 32 17.40 -0.24 24.18
C THR A 32 16.48 -0.64 23.02
N ARG A 33 15.92 0.34 22.30
CA ARG A 33 14.91 0.14 21.25
C ARG A 33 13.68 -0.63 21.74
N LEU A 34 13.32 -0.45 23.01
CA LEU A 34 12.15 -1.08 23.62
C LEU A 34 11.07 -0.04 23.94
N PHE A 35 9.85 -0.33 23.50
CA PHE A 35 8.66 0.23 24.14
C PHE A 35 8.30 -0.64 25.34
N HIS A 36 7.95 -0.03 26.46
CA HIS A 36 7.35 -0.72 27.59
C HIS A 36 5.86 -0.36 27.67
N VAL A 37 5.01 -1.39 27.64
CA VAL A 37 3.56 -1.26 27.58
C VAL A 37 2.94 -1.89 28.83
N SER A 38 2.02 -1.16 29.46
CA SER A 38 1.14 -1.66 30.52
C SER A 38 -0.31 -1.49 30.06
N ALA A 39 -1.11 -2.55 30.15
CA ALA A 39 -2.51 -2.59 29.72
C ALA A 39 -3.41 -3.10 30.86
N GLU A 40 -4.27 -2.24 31.40
CA GLU A 40 -5.24 -2.57 32.45
C GLU A 40 -6.59 -2.96 31.84
N PHE A 41 -6.93 -4.24 31.93
CA PHE A 41 -8.18 -4.81 31.45
C PHE A 41 -9.21 -4.94 32.59
N PRO A 42 -10.43 -4.42 32.44
CA PRO A 42 -11.54 -4.79 33.30
C PRO A 42 -12.00 -6.22 32.99
N THR A 43 -11.95 -7.13 33.96
CA THR A 43 -12.25 -8.55 33.74
C THR A 43 -13.74 -8.86 33.80
N ARG A 44 -14.54 -7.98 34.42
CA ARG A 44 -15.96 -8.19 34.72
C ARG A 44 -16.22 -9.49 35.48
N GLY A 45 -15.27 -9.91 36.32
CA GLY A 45 -15.37 -11.14 37.12
C GLY A 45 -15.13 -12.44 36.35
N LYS A 46 -14.66 -12.39 35.10
CA LYS A 46 -14.20 -13.58 34.36
C LYS A 46 -13.07 -14.27 35.12
N ASP A 47 -13.08 -15.60 35.18
CA ASP A 47 -11.99 -16.40 35.77
C ASP A 47 -10.74 -16.41 34.89
N THR A 48 -10.90 -16.16 33.60
CA THR A 48 -9.81 -16.20 32.61
C THR A 48 -9.98 -15.05 31.62
N LEU A 49 -8.87 -14.40 31.31
CA LEU A 49 -8.77 -13.36 30.30
C LEU A 49 -7.87 -13.86 29.17
N TYR A 50 -8.33 -13.74 27.93
CA TYR A 50 -7.53 -14.00 26.73
C TYR A 50 -7.19 -12.65 26.11
N VAL A 51 -5.89 -12.33 26.05
CA VAL A 51 -5.40 -11.10 25.44
C VAL A 51 -4.47 -11.41 24.29
N SER A 52 -4.63 -10.70 23.19
CA SER A 52 -3.93 -10.99 21.95
C SER A 52 -3.28 -9.75 21.37
N LEU A 53 -2.18 -9.94 20.67
CA LEU A 53 -1.57 -8.92 19.83
C LEU A 53 -1.81 -9.30 18.37
N PRO A 54 -2.14 -8.36 17.47
CA PRO A 54 -2.34 -8.69 16.06
C PRO A 54 -1.17 -9.46 15.43
N ALA A 55 -1.48 -10.35 14.50
CA ALA A 55 -0.50 -11.05 13.68
C ALA A 55 -0.14 -10.28 12.40
N TRP A 56 -0.95 -9.31 11.99
CA TRP A 56 -0.75 -8.48 10.80
C TRP A 56 -1.40 -7.10 10.98
N SER A 57 -1.16 -6.18 10.04
CA SER A 57 -1.77 -4.85 10.04
C SER A 57 -2.59 -4.62 8.76
N PRO A 58 -3.83 -4.12 8.87
CA PRO A 58 -4.60 -3.65 7.72
C PRO A 58 -3.79 -2.74 6.78
N GLY A 59 -3.89 -3.00 5.47
CA GLY A 59 -3.09 -2.34 4.42
C GLY A 59 -1.77 -3.07 4.11
N SER A 60 -1.26 -3.88 5.05
CA SER A 60 -0.08 -4.73 4.87
C SER A 60 -0.48 -6.20 4.95
N TYR A 61 -0.84 -6.76 3.80
CA TYR A 61 -1.41 -8.11 3.67
C TYR A 61 -0.35 -9.22 3.80
N GLU A 62 0.32 -9.30 4.95
CA GLU A 62 1.30 -10.32 5.30
C GLU A 62 1.24 -10.63 6.80
N ILE A 63 1.40 -11.91 7.17
CA ILE A 63 1.48 -12.32 8.57
C ILE A 63 2.88 -11.97 9.14
N GLN A 64 2.95 -10.87 9.88
CA GLN A 64 4.16 -10.37 10.54
C GLN A 64 4.46 -11.07 11.88
N ASN A 65 3.43 -11.62 12.54
CA ASN A 65 3.47 -12.21 13.87
C ASN A 65 4.11 -11.28 14.93
N TYR A 66 3.50 -10.11 15.20
CA TYR A 66 4.10 -9.10 16.09
C TYR A 66 4.42 -9.60 17.50
N ALA A 67 3.72 -10.62 18.00
CA ALA A 67 4.02 -11.29 19.26
C ALA A 67 5.46 -11.84 19.36
N ARG A 68 6.18 -12.03 18.23
CA ARG A 68 7.61 -12.42 18.20
C ARG A 68 8.54 -11.36 18.78
N PHE A 69 8.12 -10.09 18.80
CA PHE A 69 8.90 -8.97 19.34
C PHE A 69 8.63 -8.69 20.83
N VAL A 70 7.67 -9.41 21.42
CA VAL A 70 7.28 -9.28 22.82
C VAL A 70 8.25 -10.05 23.72
N ARG A 71 8.76 -9.39 24.76
CA ARG A 71 9.54 -10.00 25.84
C ARG A 71 9.03 -9.56 27.21
N HIS A 72 9.40 -10.32 28.24
CA HIS A 72 9.05 -10.02 29.64
C HIS A 72 7.54 -9.81 29.87
N PHE A 73 6.69 -10.59 29.18
CA PHE A 73 5.26 -10.57 29.44
C PHE A 73 4.98 -11.00 30.89
N GLY A 74 4.13 -10.24 31.57
CA GLY A 74 3.64 -10.55 32.91
C GLY A 74 2.22 -10.06 33.09
N ALA A 75 1.50 -10.66 34.04
CA ALA A 75 0.18 -10.21 34.45
C ALA A 75 0.08 -10.10 35.97
N LYS A 76 -0.64 -9.10 36.46
CA LYS A 76 -0.84 -8.87 37.90
C LYS A 76 -2.25 -8.38 38.22
N ASN A 77 -2.67 -8.62 39.46
CA ASN A 77 -3.92 -8.08 39.98
C ASN A 77 -3.75 -6.64 40.53
N PRO A 78 -4.82 -5.97 40.99
CA PRO A 78 -4.73 -4.60 41.52
C PRO A 78 -3.89 -4.48 42.80
N ALA A 79 -3.66 -5.58 43.52
CA ALA A 79 -2.76 -5.63 44.68
C ALA A 79 -1.28 -5.82 44.29
N GLY A 80 -0.96 -5.89 42.99
CA GLY A 80 0.39 -6.10 42.48
C GLY A 80 0.86 -7.55 42.56
N GLN A 81 -0.02 -8.49 42.90
CA GLN A 81 0.35 -9.91 42.96
C GLN A 81 0.42 -10.49 41.54
N PRO A 82 1.50 -11.21 41.18
CA PRO A 82 1.61 -11.89 39.91
C PRO A 82 0.48 -12.90 39.72
N LEU A 83 -0.07 -12.95 38.51
CA LEU A 83 -1.09 -13.91 38.08
C LEU A 83 -0.46 -14.97 37.19
N PHE A 84 -1.01 -16.19 37.25
CA PHE A 84 -0.62 -17.24 36.33
C PHE A 84 -1.05 -16.89 34.91
N TRP A 85 -0.17 -17.12 33.95
CA TRP A 85 -0.46 -16.99 32.53
C TRP A 85 0.32 -18.04 31.73
N ASP A 86 -0.20 -18.37 30.54
CA ASP A 86 0.50 -19.14 29.53
C ASP A 86 0.14 -18.65 28.11
N ARG A 87 0.88 -19.13 27.11
CA ARG A 87 0.52 -18.90 25.71
C ARG A 87 -0.58 -19.86 25.32
N PHE A 88 -1.68 -19.31 24.80
CA PHE A 88 -2.79 -20.10 24.26
C PHE A 88 -2.48 -20.54 22.82
N ASP A 89 -1.89 -19.64 22.04
CA ASP A 89 -1.41 -19.87 20.67
C ASP A 89 -0.22 -18.93 20.34
N LYS A 90 0.00 -18.61 19.05
CA LYS A 90 1.15 -17.82 18.56
C LYS A 90 1.13 -16.36 19.03
N ASP A 91 -0.05 -15.79 19.27
CA ASP A 91 -0.25 -14.36 19.50
C ASP A 91 -1.21 -14.04 20.66
N THR A 92 -1.76 -15.06 21.32
CA THR A 92 -2.67 -14.96 22.45
C THR A 92 -2.05 -15.46 23.77
N TRP A 93 -2.21 -14.66 24.82
CA TRP A 93 -1.91 -15.03 26.21
C TRP A 93 -3.20 -15.28 26.98
N ARG A 94 -3.24 -16.41 27.70
CA ARG A 94 -4.31 -16.74 28.63
C ARG A 94 -3.85 -16.40 30.05
N VAL A 95 -4.61 -15.55 30.73
CA VAL A 95 -4.33 -15.09 32.10
C VAL A 95 -5.43 -15.56 33.05
N VAL A 96 -5.04 -16.25 34.13
CA VAL A 96 -5.96 -16.61 35.22
C VAL A 96 -6.14 -15.41 36.13
N THR A 97 -7.36 -14.88 36.21
CA THR A 97 -7.61 -13.56 36.83
C THR A 97 -7.69 -13.61 38.36
N GLY A 98 -7.91 -14.80 38.92
CA GLY A 98 -8.23 -14.97 40.35
C GLY A 98 -9.50 -14.23 40.77
N LYS A 99 -10.45 -14.00 39.84
CA LYS A 99 -11.66 -13.18 40.02
C LYS A 99 -11.39 -11.72 40.40
N SER A 100 -10.17 -11.23 40.16
CA SER A 100 -9.85 -9.81 40.30
C SER A 100 -10.69 -8.98 39.33
N GLU A 101 -11.25 -7.85 39.77
CA GLU A 101 -12.07 -6.98 38.90
C GLU A 101 -11.29 -6.37 37.73
N ARG A 102 -9.96 -6.29 37.86
CA ARG A 102 -9.03 -5.83 36.84
C ARG A 102 -7.78 -6.69 36.81
N VAL A 103 -7.14 -6.73 35.65
CA VAL A 103 -5.84 -7.37 35.41
C VAL A 103 -4.98 -6.40 34.64
N THR A 104 -3.74 -6.22 35.06
CA THR A 104 -2.73 -5.46 34.31
C THR A 104 -1.80 -6.45 33.62
N ALA A 105 -1.74 -6.41 32.29
CA ALA A 105 -0.74 -7.10 31.48
C ALA A 105 0.39 -6.12 31.12
N GLU A 106 1.64 -6.55 31.28
CA GLU A 106 2.83 -5.71 31.05
C GLU A 106 3.83 -6.47 30.19
N PHE A 107 4.47 -5.78 29.25
CA PHE A 107 5.51 -6.36 28.40
C PHE A 107 6.41 -5.29 27.77
N GLU A 108 7.56 -5.72 27.27
CA GLU A 108 8.43 -4.90 26.42
C GLU A 108 8.32 -5.37 24.96
N PHE A 109 8.30 -4.42 24.03
CA PHE A 109 8.25 -4.67 22.59
C PHE A 109 9.54 -4.16 21.92
N LEU A 110 10.24 -5.03 21.21
CA LEU A 110 11.41 -4.66 20.40
C LEU A 110 11.00 -3.92 19.13
N ALA A 111 11.42 -2.66 19.02
CA ALA A 111 11.10 -1.77 17.92
C ALA A 111 12.37 -1.39 17.14
N ASP A 112 12.83 -2.28 16.26
CA ASP A 112 14.10 -2.13 15.53
C ASP A 112 13.98 -2.35 14.01
N THR A 113 12.76 -2.45 13.50
CA THR A 113 12.48 -2.83 12.11
C THR A 113 12.13 -1.60 11.26
N ILE A 114 12.71 -1.49 10.07
CA ILE A 114 12.30 -0.49 9.06
C ILE A 114 11.28 -1.17 8.15
N ASP A 115 10.01 -0.92 8.41
CA ASP A 115 8.88 -1.46 7.67
C ASP A 115 7.66 -0.57 7.92
N LEU A 116 6.72 -0.53 6.97
CA LEU A 116 5.53 0.30 7.04
C LEU A 116 4.54 -0.17 8.12
N SER A 117 4.60 -1.45 8.50
CA SER A 117 3.70 -2.06 9.48
C SER A 117 4.34 -2.33 10.85
N SER A 118 5.62 -1.94 11.03
CA SER A 118 6.42 -2.31 12.21
C SER A 118 6.88 -1.12 13.02
N ALA A 119 7.05 -1.34 14.33
CA ALA A 119 7.56 -0.33 15.23
C ALA A 119 9.09 -0.15 15.09
N ARG A 120 9.55 1.09 15.25
CA ARG A 120 10.97 1.44 15.24
C ARG A 120 11.29 2.48 16.30
N ILE A 121 12.44 2.36 16.94
CA ILE A 121 13.10 3.41 17.72
C ILE A 121 14.50 3.64 17.12
N ALA A 122 14.77 4.87 16.74
CA ALA A 122 16.04 5.29 16.15
C ALA A 122 16.48 6.62 16.77
N GLY A 123 17.53 6.59 17.61
CA GLY A 123 18.08 7.78 18.25
C GLY A 123 17.07 8.44 19.21
N ASP A 124 16.64 9.65 18.90
CA ASP A 124 15.68 10.45 19.68
C ASP A 124 14.25 10.41 19.12
N PHE A 125 13.93 9.34 18.41
CA PHE A 125 12.66 9.14 17.73
C PHE A 125 12.16 7.70 17.83
N GLY A 126 10.84 7.55 17.85
CA GLY A 126 10.16 6.28 17.73
C GLY A 126 8.84 6.39 16.97
N GLN A 127 8.46 5.31 16.33
CA GLN A 127 7.23 5.17 15.57
C GLN A 127 6.60 3.80 15.88
N PHE A 128 5.27 3.72 15.87
CA PHE A 128 4.55 2.45 15.95
C PHE A 128 3.11 2.59 15.45
N LEU A 129 2.54 1.47 15.01
CA LEU A 129 1.11 1.26 14.83
C LEU A 129 0.52 0.62 16.08
N GLY A 130 -0.77 0.83 16.31
CA GLY A 130 -1.46 0.23 17.45
C GLY A 130 -1.42 -1.30 17.43
N THR A 131 -1.38 -1.91 16.24
CA THR A 131 -1.17 -3.35 16.04
C THR A 131 0.14 -3.88 16.61
N ASN A 132 1.16 -3.04 16.79
CA ASN A 132 2.43 -3.46 17.38
C ASN A 132 2.37 -3.48 18.92
N LEU A 133 1.65 -2.54 19.54
CA LEU A 133 1.79 -2.27 20.98
C LEU A 133 0.52 -2.53 21.81
N PHE A 134 -0.67 -2.57 21.23
CA PHE A 134 -1.90 -2.63 22.02
C PHE A 134 -2.51 -4.04 21.98
N LEU A 135 -2.41 -4.75 23.10
CA LEU A 135 -3.16 -6.00 23.31
C LEU A 135 -4.67 -5.73 23.34
N TYR A 136 -5.48 -6.60 22.76
CA TYR A 136 -6.94 -6.59 22.92
C TYR A 136 -7.44 -7.80 23.70
N GLU A 137 -8.61 -7.68 24.31
CA GLU A 137 -9.32 -8.83 24.88
C GLU A 137 -10.11 -9.55 23.76
N GLU A 138 -9.94 -10.86 23.66
CA GLU A 138 -10.64 -11.68 22.66
C GLU A 138 -12.16 -11.48 22.70
N GLY A 139 -12.75 -11.27 21.53
CA GLY A 139 -14.18 -11.01 21.37
C GLY A 139 -14.67 -9.67 21.94
N GLN A 140 -13.78 -8.69 22.16
CA GLN A 140 -14.13 -7.36 22.69
C GLN A 140 -13.54 -6.21 21.85
N LEU A 141 -13.56 -6.33 20.52
CA LEU A 141 -13.03 -5.32 19.60
C LEU A 141 -13.78 -3.97 19.68
N ASP A 142 -15.03 -3.93 20.13
CA ASP A 142 -15.80 -2.69 20.31
C ASP A 142 -15.44 -1.92 21.60
N ARG A 143 -14.52 -2.43 22.42
CA ARG A 143 -14.19 -1.82 23.71
C ARG A 143 -13.35 -0.54 23.52
N PRO A 144 -13.71 0.59 24.16
CA PRO A 144 -12.91 1.80 24.07
C PRO A 144 -11.58 1.67 24.79
N ALA A 145 -10.64 2.56 24.43
CA ALA A 145 -9.31 2.60 24.99
C ALA A 145 -8.90 4.01 25.42
N GLU A 146 -8.11 4.07 26.49
CA GLU A 146 -7.38 5.26 26.93
C GLU A 146 -5.88 4.99 26.81
N VAL A 147 -5.10 5.92 26.26
CA VAL A 147 -3.65 5.78 26.07
C VAL A 147 -2.92 6.96 26.68
N ARG A 148 -1.84 6.68 27.42
CA ARG A 148 -0.93 7.67 27.99
C ARG A 148 0.50 7.38 27.59
N PHE A 149 1.29 8.44 27.48
CA PHE A 149 2.69 8.35 27.06
C PHE A 149 3.62 8.90 28.15
N THR A 150 4.58 8.08 28.57
CA THR A 150 5.69 8.49 29.45
C THR A 150 6.99 8.47 28.65
N LEU A 151 7.42 9.64 28.19
CA LEU A 151 8.52 9.78 27.23
C LEU A 151 9.72 10.52 27.81
N PRO A 152 10.92 10.33 27.23
CA PRO A 152 12.10 11.12 27.57
C PRO A 152 11.85 12.63 27.46
N ALA A 153 12.59 13.41 28.24
CA ALA A 153 12.47 14.87 28.24
C ALA A 153 12.69 15.46 26.84
N GLY A 154 11.79 16.37 26.44
CA GLY A 154 11.83 17.05 25.14
C GLY A 154 11.28 16.23 23.96
N TRP A 155 10.77 15.01 24.19
CA TRP A 155 10.02 14.27 23.18
C TRP A 155 8.59 14.81 23.09
N GLN A 156 8.06 14.89 21.86
CA GLN A 156 6.65 15.19 21.59
C GLN A 156 5.91 13.95 21.05
N VAL A 157 4.58 14.05 20.96
CA VAL A 157 3.69 13.00 20.44
C VAL A 157 2.82 13.57 19.33
N THR A 158 2.78 12.86 18.20
CA THR A 158 1.80 13.07 17.13
C THR A 158 1.17 11.71 16.85
N THR A 159 -0.15 11.64 16.94
CA THR A 159 -0.90 10.39 16.78
C THR A 159 -2.24 10.65 16.09
N ALA A 160 -2.76 9.63 15.40
CA ALA A 160 -4.12 9.62 14.90
C ALA A 160 -5.18 9.49 16.02
N LEU A 161 -4.79 9.10 17.24
CA LEU A 161 -5.71 9.03 18.39
C LEU A 161 -6.34 10.39 18.75
N THR A 162 -7.55 10.35 19.30
CA THR A 162 -8.26 11.56 19.76
C THR A 162 -7.72 11.99 21.12
N GLY A 163 -7.26 13.24 21.22
CA GLY A 163 -6.68 13.78 22.45
C GLY A 163 -5.74 14.95 22.20
N ALA A 164 -5.22 15.50 23.30
CA ALA A 164 -4.28 16.62 23.31
C ALA A 164 -2.90 16.20 23.82
N ALA A 165 -1.86 16.89 23.35
CA ALA A 165 -0.48 16.65 23.76
C ALA A 165 -0.31 16.81 25.29
N GLY A 166 0.41 15.87 25.91
CA GLY A 166 0.61 15.82 27.36
C GLY A 166 -0.59 15.30 28.17
N GLY A 167 -1.69 14.91 27.50
CA GLY A 167 -2.89 14.36 28.13
C GLY A 167 -3.11 12.87 27.88
N THR A 168 -4.32 12.40 28.20
CA THR A 168 -4.80 11.06 27.83
C THR A 168 -5.39 11.11 26.42
N TYR A 169 -4.97 10.18 25.56
CA TYR A 169 -5.55 9.93 24.25
C TYR A 169 -6.61 8.84 24.34
N THR A 170 -7.52 8.79 23.38
CA THR A 170 -8.65 7.86 23.39
C THR A 170 -8.92 7.28 22.00
N ALA A 171 -9.43 6.05 21.99
CA ALA A 171 -10.02 5.40 20.83
C ALA A 171 -11.39 4.84 21.20
N PRO A 172 -12.42 4.97 20.35
CA PRO A 172 -13.77 4.50 20.65
C PRO A 172 -13.91 2.97 20.62
N ASN A 173 -13.03 2.28 19.91
CA ASN A 173 -12.96 0.82 19.81
C ASN A 173 -11.52 0.38 19.49
N TYR A 174 -11.27 -0.93 19.44
CA TYR A 174 -9.95 -1.48 19.13
C TYR A 174 -9.52 -1.27 17.68
N HIS A 175 -10.43 -1.24 16.71
CA HIS A 175 -10.07 -0.96 15.32
C HIS A 175 -9.44 0.44 15.17
N ASP A 176 -10.06 1.46 15.79
CA ASP A 176 -9.49 2.81 15.83
C ASP A 176 -8.18 2.88 16.62
N LEU A 177 -8.03 2.04 17.67
CA LEU A 177 -6.78 1.96 18.44
C LEU A 177 -5.64 1.32 17.62
N ALA A 178 -5.94 0.21 16.95
CA ALA A 178 -5.00 -0.55 16.14
C ALA A 178 -4.52 0.24 14.91
N ASP A 179 -5.42 1.01 14.30
CA ASP A 179 -5.17 1.83 13.11
C ASP A 179 -4.43 3.15 13.41
N ALA A 180 -4.19 3.47 14.68
CA ALA A 180 -3.66 4.78 15.05
C ALA A 180 -2.12 4.86 14.98
N MET A 181 -1.61 5.31 13.84
CA MET A 181 -0.18 5.62 13.69
C MET A 181 0.29 6.68 14.69
N THR A 182 1.45 6.45 15.30
CA THR A 182 2.02 7.33 16.31
C THR A 182 3.51 7.56 16.12
N PHE A 183 3.92 8.84 16.07
CA PHE A 183 5.29 9.29 16.24
C PHE A 183 5.50 9.81 17.66
N VAL A 184 6.61 9.42 18.27
CA VAL A 184 7.12 9.96 19.53
C VAL A 184 8.57 10.39 19.34
N GLY A 185 8.98 11.49 19.96
CA GLY A 185 10.37 11.93 19.90
C GLY A 185 10.58 13.31 19.31
N LYS A 186 11.72 13.51 18.64
CA LYS A 186 12.09 14.79 18.03
C LYS A 186 12.03 14.69 16.51
N TYR A 187 11.07 15.40 15.93
CA TYR A 187 10.79 15.42 14.50
C TYR A 187 10.19 16.79 14.14
N SER A 188 10.14 17.11 12.85
CA SER A 188 9.49 18.34 12.40
C SER A 188 7.98 18.17 12.41
N LEU A 189 7.25 19.16 12.94
CA LEU A 189 5.79 19.17 12.96
C LEU A 189 5.28 20.47 12.33
N ASP A 190 4.47 20.32 11.29
CA ASP A 190 3.79 21.40 10.58
C ASP A 190 2.29 21.13 10.50
N SER A 191 1.49 22.13 10.15
CA SER A 191 0.05 21.99 9.96
C SER A 191 -0.49 22.96 8.91
N LEU A 192 -1.47 22.50 8.14
CA LEU A 192 -2.26 23.31 7.23
C LEU A 192 -3.75 23.03 7.41
N GLN A 193 -4.59 23.97 6.97
CA GLN A 193 -6.03 23.78 6.91
C GLN A 193 -6.49 23.61 5.47
N VAL A 194 -7.32 22.59 5.24
CA VAL A 194 -8.01 22.35 3.98
C VAL A 194 -9.46 22.05 4.31
N ASP A 195 -10.40 22.71 3.63
CA ASP A 195 -11.85 22.56 3.87
C ASP A 195 -12.23 22.69 5.36
N SER A 196 -11.59 23.64 6.06
CA SER A 196 -11.74 23.89 7.50
C SER A 196 -11.34 22.72 8.42
N LYS A 197 -10.66 21.70 7.91
CA LYS A 197 -10.08 20.60 8.68
C LYS A 197 -8.56 20.71 8.76
N TRP A 198 -7.98 20.16 9.82
CA TRP A 198 -6.53 20.19 10.02
C TRP A 198 -5.85 18.99 9.38
N ILE A 199 -4.78 19.25 8.63
CA ILE A 199 -3.80 18.26 8.21
C ILE A 199 -2.50 18.55 8.96
N ARG A 200 -2.01 17.59 9.73
CA ARG A 200 -0.70 17.65 10.40
C ARG A 200 0.33 16.94 9.53
N ILE A 201 1.54 17.48 9.48
CA ILE A 201 2.66 16.90 8.75
C ILE A 201 3.78 16.65 9.77
N ALA A 202 4.12 15.39 10.00
CA ALA A 202 5.20 14.99 10.88
C ALA A 202 6.31 14.35 10.04
N VAL A 203 7.52 14.90 10.08
CA VAL A 203 8.65 14.40 9.28
C VAL A 203 9.85 14.14 10.15
N TRP A 204 10.37 12.91 10.11
CA TRP A 204 11.61 12.51 10.75
C TRP A 204 12.64 12.05 9.70
N PRO A 205 13.93 12.38 9.84
CA PRO A 205 14.50 13.32 10.81
C PRO A 205 14.07 14.76 10.55
N ALA A 206 14.09 15.60 11.58
CA ALA A 206 13.51 16.95 11.52
C ALA A 206 14.12 17.85 10.42
N ASP A 207 15.42 17.67 10.15
CA ASP A 207 16.17 18.42 9.14
C ASP A 207 15.85 18.00 7.69
N ALA A 208 15.14 16.88 7.48
CA ALA A 208 14.63 16.52 6.15
C ALA A 208 13.49 17.46 5.69
N TYR A 209 12.78 18.11 6.63
CA TYR A 209 11.70 19.05 6.33
C TYR A 209 12.24 20.48 6.13
N THR A 210 13.06 20.66 5.09
CA THR A 210 13.60 21.97 4.73
C THR A 210 12.50 22.94 4.28
N THR A 211 12.80 24.25 4.20
CA THR A 211 11.85 25.25 3.68
C THR A 211 11.32 24.92 2.28
N GLY A 212 12.16 24.31 1.42
CA GLY A 212 11.75 23.88 0.09
C GLY A 212 10.76 22.73 0.13
N VAL A 213 11.06 21.70 0.92
CA VAL A 213 10.18 20.55 1.18
C VAL A 213 8.86 21.02 1.77
N GLN A 214 8.89 21.86 2.81
CA GLN A 214 7.69 22.41 3.44
C GLN A 214 6.76 23.08 2.43
N ARG A 215 7.30 24.00 1.62
CA ARG A 215 6.50 24.72 0.62
C ARG A 215 5.84 23.77 -0.38
N ASN A 216 6.62 22.83 -0.91
CA ASN A 216 6.14 21.90 -1.93
C ASN A 216 5.14 20.89 -1.34
N MET A 217 5.36 20.41 -0.12
CA MET A 217 4.50 19.47 0.61
C MET A 217 3.14 20.09 0.89
N ARG A 218 3.13 21.32 1.44
CA ARG A 218 1.88 22.04 1.73
C ARG A 218 1.06 22.28 0.47
N ASN A 219 1.70 22.74 -0.61
CA ASN A 219 1.02 22.97 -1.89
C ASN A 219 0.45 21.67 -2.48
N ALA A 220 1.18 20.56 -2.41
CA ALA A 220 0.70 19.26 -2.87
C ALA A 220 -0.49 18.77 -2.05
N LEU A 221 -0.35 18.71 -0.72
CA LEU A 221 -1.40 18.23 0.17
C LEU A 221 -2.66 19.08 0.11
N GLU A 222 -2.55 20.42 -0.03
CA GLU A 222 -3.70 21.28 -0.21
C GLU A 222 -4.48 20.94 -1.49
N LYS A 223 -3.76 20.71 -2.59
CA LYS A 223 -4.32 20.37 -3.89
C LYS A 223 -4.96 18.99 -3.92
N ILE A 224 -4.27 17.99 -3.36
CA ILE A 224 -4.75 16.61 -3.23
C ILE A 224 -6.03 16.58 -2.40
N ALA A 225 -5.96 17.09 -1.16
CA ALA A 225 -7.08 17.07 -0.23
C ALA A 225 -8.32 17.78 -0.80
N LYS A 226 -8.18 18.98 -1.38
CA LYS A 226 -9.32 19.68 -2.01
C LYS A 226 -9.99 18.88 -3.12
N THR A 227 -9.18 18.22 -3.96
CA THR A 227 -9.67 17.48 -5.12
C THR A 227 -10.42 16.23 -4.68
N GLU A 228 -9.85 15.47 -3.76
CA GLU A 228 -10.43 14.21 -3.31
C GLU A 228 -11.61 14.42 -2.35
N ASN A 229 -11.54 15.42 -1.47
CA ASN A 229 -12.68 15.77 -0.61
C ASN A 229 -13.90 16.20 -1.43
N ALA A 230 -13.69 16.96 -2.50
CA ALA A 230 -14.78 17.41 -3.37
C ALA A 230 -15.53 16.22 -4.00
N LEU A 231 -14.84 15.13 -4.33
CA LEU A 231 -15.45 13.93 -4.91
C LEU A 231 -16.47 13.27 -3.95
N PHE A 232 -16.22 13.31 -2.64
CA PHE A 232 -17.07 12.66 -1.63
C PHE A 232 -17.95 13.63 -0.83
N GLY A 233 -17.95 14.92 -1.19
CA GLY A 233 -18.77 15.94 -0.53
C GLY A 233 -18.17 16.54 0.74
N GLY A 234 -16.87 16.34 0.98
CA GLY A 234 -16.10 16.92 2.07
C GLY A 234 -15.26 15.90 2.85
N PRO A 235 -14.28 16.38 3.65
CA PRO A 235 -13.39 15.52 4.42
C PRO A 235 -14.14 14.75 5.53
N PRO A 236 -13.96 13.43 5.65
CA PRO A 236 -14.61 12.58 6.66
C PRO A 236 -13.85 12.51 7.99
N TYR A 237 -13.02 13.51 8.29
CA TYR A 237 -12.19 13.57 9.50
C TYR A 237 -12.25 14.97 10.13
N ASP A 238 -11.92 15.07 11.42
CA ASP A 238 -11.64 16.35 12.07
C ASP A 238 -10.18 16.76 11.96
N ARG A 239 -9.29 15.77 12.00
CA ARG A 239 -7.86 15.92 11.83
C ARG A 239 -7.30 14.74 11.05
N TYR A 240 -6.43 15.02 10.07
CA TYR A 240 -5.62 14.03 9.36
C TYR A 240 -4.14 14.23 9.69
N ALA A 241 -3.34 13.17 9.70
CA ALA A 241 -1.89 13.26 9.90
C ALA A 241 -1.11 12.56 8.79
N VAL A 242 -0.10 13.23 8.27
CA VAL A 242 0.85 12.68 7.30
C VAL A 242 2.17 12.46 8.03
N PHE A 243 2.61 11.21 8.12
CA PHE A 243 3.83 10.83 8.80
C PHE A 243 4.87 10.40 7.77
N PHE A 244 5.97 11.15 7.62
CA PHE A 244 7.10 10.74 6.78
C PHE A 244 8.29 10.32 7.64
N ASN A 245 8.80 9.12 7.38
CA ASN A 245 10.09 8.66 7.85
C ASN A 245 11.08 8.61 6.67
N VAL A 246 12.00 9.57 6.66
CA VAL A 246 13.00 9.74 5.62
C VAL A 246 14.27 8.99 6.01
N ILE A 247 14.53 7.89 5.30
CA ILE A 247 15.59 6.94 5.66
C ILE A 247 16.90 7.32 4.97
N ARG A 248 17.95 7.42 5.78
CA ARG A 248 19.34 7.68 5.32
C ARG A 248 20.20 6.42 5.30
N GLU A 249 19.73 5.35 5.94
CA GLU A 249 20.36 4.03 5.85
C GLU A 249 20.02 3.37 4.50
N PRO A 250 20.82 2.40 4.02
CA PRO A 250 20.51 1.67 2.80
C PRO A 250 19.18 0.92 2.93
N ILE A 251 18.20 1.31 2.12
CA ILE A 251 16.95 0.60 1.88
C ILE A 251 16.67 0.58 0.39
N ASN A 252 15.92 -0.43 -0.07
CA ASN A 252 15.61 -0.65 -1.48
C ASN A 252 14.11 -0.47 -1.80
N PHE A 253 13.34 0.10 -0.88
CA PHE A 253 11.92 0.37 -1.05
C PHE A 253 11.56 1.79 -0.60
N GLY A 254 10.42 2.27 -1.05
CA GLY A 254 9.72 3.45 -0.54
C GLY A 254 8.24 3.26 -0.82
N GLY A 255 7.38 3.74 0.07
CA GLY A 255 5.94 3.47 0.02
C GLY A 255 5.22 4.07 1.21
N GLY A 256 3.92 3.82 1.29
CA GLY A 256 3.03 4.30 2.34
C GLY A 256 2.12 3.19 2.85
N LEU A 257 1.48 3.50 3.97
CA LEU A 257 0.46 2.67 4.58
C LEU A 257 -0.66 3.56 5.10
N GLU A 258 -1.87 3.15 4.78
CA GLU A 258 -3.05 3.97 4.87
C GLU A 258 -3.86 3.74 6.15
N HIS A 259 -4.34 4.84 6.73
CA HIS A 259 -5.11 4.81 7.98
C HIS A 259 -6.33 5.75 7.91
N SER A 260 -7.31 5.48 8.76
CA SER A 260 -8.64 6.12 8.73
C SER A 260 -8.60 7.64 8.99
N ALA A 261 -7.50 8.10 9.61
CA ALA A 261 -7.20 9.50 9.89
C ALA A 261 -5.69 9.84 9.76
N SER A 262 -4.91 9.00 9.08
CA SER A 262 -3.50 9.30 8.79
C SER A 262 -2.94 8.47 7.63
N GLN A 263 -1.72 8.79 7.21
CA GLN A 263 -0.87 7.92 6.40
C GLN A 263 0.51 7.83 7.04
N PHE A 264 1.19 6.70 6.86
CA PHE A 264 2.58 6.53 7.25
C PHE A 264 3.44 6.16 6.05
N ASP A 265 4.39 7.02 5.75
CA ASP A 265 5.24 6.94 4.58
C ASP A 265 6.70 6.70 4.96
N ILE A 266 7.38 5.83 4.21
CA ILE A 266 8.82 5.63 4.27
C ILE A 266 9.42 5.97 2.91
N MET A 267 10.42 6.84 2.90
CA MET A 267 11.14 7.19 1.67
C MET A 267 12.65 7.26 1.87
N PRO A 268 13.47 6.70 0.97
CA PRO A 268 14.90 7.01 0.93
C PRO A 268 15.11 8.52 0.74
N GLN A 269 16.11 9.11 1.39
CA GLN A 269 16.38 10.55 1.35
C GLN A 269 16.38 11.14 -0.07
N GLY A 270 17.02 10.46 -1.03
CA GLY A 270 17.10 10.93 -2.42
C GLY A 270 15.79 10.83 -3.20
N ALA A 271 14.89 9.93 -2.83
CA ALA A 271 13.57 9.80 -3.43
C ALA A 271 12.53 10.71 -2.75
N PHE A 272 12.75 11.06 -1.48
CA PHE A 272 11.92 12.01 -0.75
C PHE A 272 12.03 13.42 -1.33
N ALA A 273 13.25 13.99 -1.35
CA ALA A 273 13.49 15.30 -1.94
C ALA A 273 14.98 15.57 -2.21
N ASP A 274 15.25 16.39 -3.23
CA ASP A 274 16.58 16.97 -3.44
C ASP A 274 16.89 18.10 -2.44
N ALA A 275 18.11 18.65 -2.51
CA ALA A 275 18.55 19.73 -1.63
C ALA A 275 17.77 21.06 -1.79
N ALA A 276 17.13 21.28 -2.95
CA ALA A 276 16.25 22.43 -3.20
C ALA A 276 14.82 22.17 -2.71
N GLY A 277 14.51 20.95 -2.26
CA GLY A 277 13.20 20.51 -1.81
C GLY A 277 12.29 20.07 -2.95
N ASN A 278 12.81 19.86 -4.16
CA ASN A 278 12.03 19.25 -5.23
C ASN A 278 11.85 17.76 -4.92
N PHE A 279 10.61 17.30 -5.03
CA PHE A 279 10.29 15.91 -4.76
C PHE A 279 10.79 14.97 -5.84
N GLY A 280 11.14 13.75 -5.43
CA GLY A 280 11.30 12.64 -6.38
C GLY A 280 9.97 12.31 -7.07
N ASP A 281 10.04 11.62 -8.20
CA ASP A 281 8.88 11.41 -9.08
C ASP A 281 7.72 10.64 -8.41
N PHE A 282 8.02 9.82 -7.40
CA PHE A 282 7.05 8.98 -6.70
C PHE A 282 6.28 9.70 -5.56
N MET A 283 6.80 10.81 -5.03
CA MET A 283 6.21 11.46 -3.84
C MET A 283 4.79 12.00 -4.05
N ILE A 284 4.54 12.64 -5.20
CA ILE A 284 3.22 13.21 -5.52
C ILE A 284 2.17 12.10 -5.74
N PRO A 285 2.47 11.05 -6.53
CA PRO A 285 1.65 9.84 -6.60
C PRO A 285 1.36 9.23 -5.24
N LEU A 286 2.41 8.98 -4.45
CA LEU A 286 2.30 8.37 -3.14
C LEU A 286 1.33 9.13 -2.24
N MET A 287 1.54 10.43 -2.04
CA MET A 287 0.63 11.22 -1.20
C MET A 287 -0.80 11.27 -1.70
N SER A 288 -1.03 11.15 -3.01
CA SER A 288 -2.38 11.13 -3.59
C SER A 288 -3.03 9.77 -3.35
N HIS A 289 -2.28 8.69 -3.56
CA HIS A 289 -2.69 7.31 -3.30
C HIS A 289 -3.13 7.11 -1.85
N GLU A 290 -2.24 7.44 -0.92
CA GLU A 290 -2.46 7.28 0.51
C GLU A 290 -3.55 8.19 1.06
N TYR A 291 -3.69 9.41 0.52
CA TYR A 291 -4.81 10.27 0.91
C TYR A 291 -6.14 9.74 0.36
N PHE A 292 -6.17 9.18 -0.85
CA PHE A 292 -7.39 8.60 -1.41
C PHE A 292 -7.86 7.38 -0.63
N HIS A 293 -6.91 6.66 -0.02
CA HIS A 293 -7.21 5.56 0.87
C HIS A 293 -8.06 5.91 2.09
N LEU A 294 -8.08 7.17 2.50
CA LEU A 294 -9.05 7.71 3.45
C LEU A 294 -10.48 7.28 3.10
N TYR A 295 -10.81 7.25 1.82
CA TYR A 295 -12.09 6.78 1.31
C TYR A 295 -12.02 5.31 0.92
N ASN A 296 -11.06 4.90 0.08
CA ASN A 296 -10.91 3.53 -0.43
C ASN A 296 -9.54 2.99 -0.07
N VAL A 297 -9.29 2.30 1.03
CA VAL A 297 -10.11 1.20 1.52
C VAL A 297 -10.59 1.40 2.97
N LYS A 298 -10.13 2.44 3.66
CA LYS A 298 -10.42 2.61 5.10
C LYS A 298 -11.91 2.79 5.41
N ARG A 299 -12.69 3.30 4.46
CA ARG A 299 -14.14 3.48 4.58
C ARG A 299 -14.90 2.54 3.65
N MET A 300 -14.63 2.63 2.35
CA MET A 300 -15.18 1.76 1.32
C MET A 300 -14.34 0.49 1.24
N ARG A 301 -14.74 -0.53 1.99
CA ARG A 301 -13.97 -1.77 2.14
C ARG A 301 -14.74 -3.00 1.65
N PRO A 302 -14.06 -4.00 1.08
CA PRO A 302 -14.64 -5.31 0.85
C PRO A 302 -15.31 -5.92 2.10
N ALA A 303 -16.41 -6.64 1.91
CA ALA A 303 -17.17 -7.26 2.99
C ALA A 303 -16.35 -8.34 3.72
N GLU A 304 -15.45 -9.01 3.01
CA GLU A 304 -14.55 -10.02 3.57
C GLU A 304 -13.62 -9.44 4.63
N MET A 305 -13.36 -8.13 4.59
CA MET A 305 -12.50 -7.40 5.53
C MET A 305 -13.29 -6.59 6.56
N TRP A 306 -14.62 -6.77 6.66
CA TRP A 306 -15.47 -5.99 7.55
C TRP A 306 -16.20 -6.87 8.59
N PRO A 307 -15.74 -6.94 9.87
CA PRO A 307 -14.56 -6.28 10.44
C PRO A 307 -13.24 -7.00 10.08
N TYR A 308 -12.11 -6.43 10.52
CA TYR A 308 -10.82 -7.13 10.43
C TYR A 308 -10.73 -8.27 11.44
N ASP A 309 -10.17 -9.40 11.00
CA ASP A 309 -9.65 -10.47 11.84
C ASP A 309 -8.13 -10.31 11.96
N TYR A 310 -7.62 -10.11 13.17
CA TYR A 310 -6.21 -9.82 13.39
C TYR A 310 -5.32 -11.07 13.55
N HIS A 311 -5.87 -12.29 13.63
CA HIS A 311 -5.09 -13.50 13.91
C HIS A 311 -4.52 -14.20 12.67
N ALA A 312 -5.28 -14.17 11.57
CA ALA A 312 -5.04 -14.99 10.38
C ALA A 312 -5.16 -14.18 9.09
N GLU A 313 -4.75 -14.79 7.98
CA GLU A 313 -4.95 -14.26 6.64
C GLU A 313 -6.44 -14.01 6.37
N GLN A 314 -6.75 -12.83 5.86
CA GLN A 314 -8.12 -12.41 5.56
C GLN A 314 -8.24 -12.07 4.06
N TYR A 315 -8.58 -13.10 3.27
CA TYR A 315 -8.58 -13.00 1.81
C TYR A 315 -9.72 -12.13 1.27
N THR A 316 -9.42 -11.34 0.23
CA THR A 316 -10.42 -10.68 -0.61
C THR A 316 -9.97 -10.74 -2.08
N PRO A 317 -10.87 -10.95 -3.04
CA PRO A 317 -10.55 -10.87 -4.46
C PRO A 317 -10.51 -9.43 -4.99
N LEU A 318 -10.68 -8.42 -4.13
CA LEU A 318 -10.95 -7.03 -4.53
C LEU A 318 -9.78 -6.06 -4.30
N LEU A 319 -8.54 -6.53 -4.11
CA LEU A 319 -7.40 -5.61 -3.96
C LEU A 319 -7.08 -4.85 -5.24
N TRP A 320 -7.34 -5.40 -6.43
CA TRP A 320 -7.27 -4.62 -7.67
C TRP A 320 -8.18 -3.37 -7.66
N TRP A 321 -9.29 -3.42 -6.91
CA TRP A 321 -10.17 -2.27 -6.68
C TRP A 321 -9.71 -1.41 -5.51
N SER A 322 -9.33 -2.02 -4.38
CA SER A 322 -8.90 -1.27 -3.20
C SER A 322 -7.56 -0.57 -3.36
N GLU A 323 -6.69 -1.09 -4.22
CA GLU A 323 -5.31 -0.63 -4.44
C GLU A 323 -5.13 -0.09 -5.86
N GLY A 324 -5.39 -0.91 -6.89
CA GLY A 324 -5.17 -0.47 -8.27
C GLY A 324 -6.14 0.62 -8.73
N VAL A 325 -7.43 0.53 -8.41
CA VAL A 325 -8.36 1.65 -8.68
C VAL A 325 -8.04 2.86 -7.78
N THR A 326 -7.38 2.67 -6.63
CA THR A 326 -6.83 3.79 -5.85
C THR A 326 -5.69 4.49 -6.60
N ASP A 327 -4.77 3.76 -7.24
CA ASP A 327 -3.77 4.35 -8.14
C ASP A 327 -4.40 5.13 -9.29
N TYR A 328 -5.46 4.59 -9.90
CA TYR A 328 -6.21 5.32 -10.93
C TYR A 328 -6.75 6.66 -10.39
N TYR A 329 -7.29 6.66 -9.18
CA TYR A 329 -7.80 7.88 -8.56
C TYR A 329 -6.68 8.83 -8.11
N ALA A 330 -5.53 8.33 -7.67
CA ALA A 330 -4.34 9.12 -7.41
C ALA A 330 -3.87 9.87 -8.67
N ASP A 331 -3.82 9.17 -9.80
CA ASP A 331 -3.49 9.75 -11.11
C ASP A 331 -4.52 10.79 -11.56
N LEU A 332 -5.81 10.51 -11.37
CA LEU A 332 -6.88 11.46 -11.62
C LEU A 332 -6.75 12.70 -10.72
N THR A 333 -6.48 12.52 -9.43
CA THR A 333 -6.24 13.63 -8.49
C THR A 333 -5.10 14.50 -9.00
N ASN A 334 -4.01 13.89 -9.45
CA ASN A 334 -2.83 14.60 -9.91
C ASN A 334 -3.10 15.46 -11.15
N ILE A 335 -3.83 14.94 -12.15
CA ILE A 335 -4.20 15.73 -13.33
C ILE A 335 -5.29 16.77 -13.01
N ARG A 336 -6.31 16.41 -12.22
CA ARG A 336 -7.44 17.29 -11.86
C ARG A 336 -7.02 18.47 -10.99
N SER A 337 -6.01 18.28 -10.14
CA SER A 337 -5.44 19.32 -9.28
C SER A 337 -4.34 20.17 -9.96
N GLY A 338 -3.94 19.80 -11.18
CA GLY A 338 -2.85 20.42 -11.91
C GLY A 338 -1.47 20.19 -11.26
N LEU A 339 -1.31 19.12 -10.46
CA LEU A 339 0.00 18.64 -10.02
C LEU A 339 0.74 17.92 -11.15
N TRP A 340 -0.02 17.27 -12.04
CA TRP A 340 0.49 16.65 -13.26
C TRP A 340 0.02 17.37 -14.51
N THR A 341 0.86 17.29 -15.54
CA THR A 341 0.45 17.63 -16.90
C THR A 341 -0.26 16.44 -17.54
N GLN A 342 -0.99 16.68 -18.63
CA GLN A 342 -1.56 15.61 -19.45
C GLN A 342 -0.50 14.62 -19.94
N SER A 343 0.70 15.08 -20.31
CA SER A 343 1.78 14.19 -20.74
C SER A 343 2.14 13.23 -19.62
N ARG A 344 2.38 13.75 -18.40
CA ARG A 344 2.78 12.92 -17.26
C ARG A 344 1.73 11.85 -16.92
N PHE A 345 0.44 12.19 -16.99
CA PHE A 345 -0.64 11.22 -16.81
C PHE A 345 -0.60 10.08 -17.86
N LEU A 346 -0.42 10.42 -19.14
CA LEU A 346 -0.38 9.42 -20.22
C LEU A 346 0.96 8.64 -20.24
N ASP A 347 2.05 9.27 -19.83
CA ASP A 347 3.35 8.64 -19.65
C ASP A 347 3.28 7.61 -18.50
N ASN A 348 2.55 7.91 -17.41
CA ASN A 348 2.30 6.95 -16.32
C ASN A 348 1.51 5.73 -16.82
N ALA A 349 0.39 5.95 -17.52
CA ALA A 349 -0.38 4.86 -18.12
C ALA A 349 0.44 4.00 -19.10
N SER A 350 1.40 4.61 -19.82
CA SER A 350 2.33 3.87 -20.68
C SER A 350 3.28 2.97 -19.88
N GLN A 351 3.75 3.44 -18.72
CA GLN A 351 4.59 2.66 -17.81
C GLN A 351 3.81 1.50 -17.19
N ASP A 352 2.56 1.73 -16.77
CA ASP A 352 1.70 0.68 -16.23
C ASP A 352 1.45 -0.42 -17.28
N MET A 353 1.12 -0.03 -18.52
CA MET A 353 0.95 -0.97 -19.63
C MET A 353 2.25 -1.76 -19.86
N GLN A 354 3.41 -1.10 -19.78
CA GLN A 354 4.70 -1.78 -19.92
C GLN A 354 4.92 -2.82 -18.80
N GLN A 355 4.59 -2.49 -17.55
CA GLN A 355 4.74 -3.39 -16.41
C GLN A 355 3.83 -4.62 -16.57
N VAL A 356 2.52 -4.40 -16.79
CA VAL A 356 1.51 -5.45 -16.91
C VAL A 356 1.78 -6.41 -18.07
N GLU A 357 2.19 -5.88 -19.21
CA GLU A 357 2.37 -6.68 -20.44
C GLU A 357 3.76 -7.32 -20.54
N SER A 358 4.68 -7.00 -19.62
CA SER A 358 6.02 -7.60 -19.55
C SER A 358 6.08 -8.90 -18.75
N VAL A 359 5.00 -9.25 -18.07
CA VAL A 359 4.88 -10.44 -17.20
C VAL A 359 4.99 -11.71 -18.04
N PRO A 360 5.71 -12.75 -17.56
CA PRO A 360 6.00 -13.95 -18.35
C PRO A 360 4.76 -14.81 -18.65
N GLU A 361 3.69 -14.69 -17.87
CA GLU A 361 2.46 -15.46 -18.04
C GLU A 361 1.19 -14.65 -17.76
N PRO A 362 0.06 -14.99 -18.44
CA PRO A 362 -1.23 -14.36 -18.15
C PRO A 362 -1.71 -14.62 -16.73
N TRP A 363 -2.26 -13.58 -16.08
CA TRP A 363 -2.70 -13.64 -14.69
C TRP A 363 -4.00 -12.84 -14.46
N SER A 364 -4.73 -13.18 -13.39
CA SER A 364 -6.02 -12.59 -12.98
C SER A 364 -5.81 -11.59 -11.85
N GLU A 365 -6.55 -10.48 -11.89
CA GLU A 365 -6.51 -9.46 -10.83
C GLU A 365 -7.06 -9.98 -9.49
N GLU A 366 -8.08 -10.83 -9.53
CA GLU A 366 -8.62 -11.46 -8.32
C GLU A 366 -7.64 -12.48 -7.74
N ASP A 367 -7.01 -13.30 -8.58
CA ASP A 367 -5.98 -14.25 -8.13
C ASP A 367 -4.80 -13.50 -7.50
N GLY A 368 -4.37 -12.40 -8.12
CA GLY A 368 -3.31 -11.55 -7.57
C GLY A 368 -3.69 -10.92 -6.22
N SER A 369 -4.94 -10.52 -6.05
CA SER A 369 -5.46 -10.01 -4.76
C SER A 369 -5.42 -11.07 -3.65
N VAL A 370 -5.73 -12.32 -3.98
CA VAL A 370 -5.67 -13.44 -3.02
C VAL A 370 -4.22 -13.82 -2.73
N ALA A 371 -3.37 -13.82 -3.75
CA ALA A 371 -1.98 -14.24 -3.66
C ALA A 371 -1.05 -13.21 -2.99
N THR A 372 -1.54 -12.00 -2.70
CA THR A 372 -0.77 -10.96 -1.97
C THR A 372 -0.16 -11.50 -0.67
N TRP A 373 -0.89 -12.34 0.06
CA TRP A 373 -0.46 -12.93 1.34
C TRP A 373 0.80 -13.80 1.25
N ILE A 374 1.17 -14.26 0.05
CA ILE A 374 2.30 -15.16 -0.17
C ILE A 374 3.44 -14.54 -1.01
N HIS A 375 3.26 -13.32 -1.53
CA HIS A 375 4.25 -12.63 -2.37
C HIS A 375 4.81 -13.51 -3.50
N GLU A 376 3.94 -13.88 -4.46
CA GLU A 376 4.32 -14.77 -5.57
C GLU A 376 5.57 -14.29 -6.32
N VAL A 377 6.52 -15.17 -6.58
CA VAL A 377 7.84 -14.78 -7.12
C VAL A 377 7.84 -14.53 -8.63
N PHE A 378 7.11 -15.33 -9.41
CA PHE A 378 7.23 -15.33 -10.88
C PHE A 378 6.36 -14.28 -11.55
N VAL A 379 5.10 -14.18 -11.13
CA VAL A 379 4.19 -13.12 -11.57
C VAL A 379 4.48 -11.85 -10.78
N ASN A 380 4.79 -11.94 -9.47
CA ASN A 380 4.82 -10.80 -8.56
C ASN A 380 3.48 -10.07 -8.54
N SER A 381 2.40 -10.86 -8.50
CA SER A 381 1.03 -10.39 -8.53
C SER A 381 0.70 -9.46 -7.36
N SER A 382 1.40 -9.63 -6.23
CA SER A 382 1.31 -8.75 -5.05
C SER A 382 1.75 -7.30 -5.31
N GLN A 383 2.42 -7.03 -6.44
CA GLN A 383 2.77 -5.68 -6.89
C GLN A 383 2.05 -5.29 -8.17
N LEU A 384 1.62 -6.25 -8.99
CA LEU A 384 1.04 -5.95 -10.31
C LEU A 384 -0.45 -5.61 -10.30
N TYR A 385 -1.19 -5.95 -9.25
CA TYR A 385 -2.59 -5.52 -9.13
C TYR A 385 -2.73 -4.00 -9.00
N TYR A 386 -1.66 -3.29 -8.64
CA TYR A 386 -1.56 -1.82 -8.66
C TYR A 386 -1.65 -1.28 -10.10
N PRO A 387 -0.64 -1.46 -10.98
CA PRO A 387 -0.68 -0.92 -12.34
C PRO A 387 -1.79 -1.55 -13.20
N LYS A 388 -2.11 -2.84 -13.04
CA LYS A 388 -3.21 -3.46 -13.79
C LYS A 388 -4.56 -2.89 -13.34
N GLY A 389 -4.79 -2.77 -12.03
CA GLY A 389 -6.02 -2.20 -11.51
C GLY A 389 -6.17 -0.71 -11.85
N ALA A 390 -5.07 0.05 -11.95
CA ALA A 390 -5.09 1.45 -12.39
C ALA A 390 -5.58 1.56 -13.85
N LEU A 391 -5.05 0.73 -14.74
CA LEU A 391 -5.50 0.63 -16.12
C LEU A 391 -6.95 0.13 -16.22
N THR A 392 -7.33 -0.85 -15.40
CA THR A 392 -8.72 -1.34 -15.29
C THR A 392 -9.65 -0.20 -14.88
N GLY A 393 -9.29 0.61 -13.88
CA GLY A 393 -10.04 1.81 -13.47
C GLY A 393 -10.24 2.80 -14.62
N LEU A 394 -9.17 3.09 -15.37
CA LEU A 394 -9.23 3.95 -16.55
C LEU A 394 -10.14 3.39 -17.65
N LEU A 395 -10.06 2.08 -17.93
CA LEU A 395 -10.92 1.40 -18.91
C LEU A 395 -12.40 1.46 -18.51
N LEU A 396 -12.70 1.25 -17.24
CA LEU A 396 -14.06 1.33 -16.69
C LEU A 396 -14.60 2.76 -16.82
N ASP A 397 -13.84 3.78 -16.41
CA ASP A 397 -14.30 5.18 -16.48
C ASP A 397 -14.55 5.62 -17.92
N VAL A 398 -13.62 5.33 -18.85
CA VAL A 398 -13.79 5.67 -20.26
C VAL A 398 -14.99 4.94 -20.87
N SER A 399 -15.23 3.68 -20.50
CA SER A 399 -16.37 2.90 -21.00
C SER A 399 -17.71 3.46 -20.52
N ILE A 400 -17.82 3.84 -19.24
CA ILE A 400 -19.01 4.46 -18.67
C ILE A 400 -19.27 5.83 -19.32
N ARG A 401 -18.24 6.66 -19.46
CA ARG A 401 -18.37 7.97 -20.10
C ARG A 401 -18.75 7.86 -21.56
N ASP A 402 -18.19 6.92 -22.31
CA ASP A 402 -18.56 6.69 -23.71
C ASP A 402 -20.03 6.25 -23.85
N ALA A 403 -20.46 5.29 -23.03
CA ALA A 403 -21.83 4.76 -23.08
C ALA A 403 -22.89 5.78 -22.64
N THR A 404 -22.53 6.68 -21.72
CA THR A 404 -23.46 7.67 -21.16
C THR A 404 -23.33 9.07 -21.77
N ASP A 405 -22.50 9.25 -22.79
CA ASP A 405 -22.15 10.57 -23.35
C ASP A 405 -21.67 11.56 -22.27
N ASN A 406 -20.76 11.08 -21.43
CA ASN A 406 -20.15 11.75 -20.27
C ASN A 406 -21.17 12.15 -19.18
N ARG A 407 -22.40 11.63 -19.18
CA ARG A 407 -23.39 11.94 -18.12
C ARG A 407 -23.09 11.23 -16.80
N ARG A 408 -22.35 10.13 -16.83
CA ARG A 408 -21.88 9.38 -15.66
C ARG A 408 -20.41 8.98 -15.82
N SER A 409 -19.78 8.63 -14.71
CA SER A 409 -18.38 8.21 -14.63
C SER A 409 -18.16 7.19 -13.52
N LEU A 410 -16.93 6.70 -13.37
CA LEU A 410 -16.54 5.86 -12.24
C LEU A 410 -16.74 6.57 -10.88
N ASP A 411 -16.72 7.92 -10.87
CA ASP A 411 -16.99 8.74 -9.69
C ASP A 411 -18.40 8.49 -9.11
N ASP A 412 -19.37 8.13 -9.95
CA ASP A 412 -20.71 7.73 -9.49
C ASP A 412 -20.68 6.41 -8.72
N VAL A 413 -19.82 5.46 -9.12
CA VAL A 413 -19.63 4.17 -8.42
C VAL A 413 -18.97 4.41 -7.06
N MET A 414 -17.90 5.21 -7.01
CA MET A 414 -17.22 5.54 -5.75
C MET A 414 -18.16 6.22 -4.76
N ARG A 415 -18.94 7.22 -5.20
CA ARG A 415 -19.95 7.85 -4.34
C ARG A 415 -21.03 6.87 -3.89
N ALA A 416 -21.43 5.93 -4.74
CA ALA A 416 -22.40 4.91 -4.37
C ALA A 416 -21.86 3.92 -3.33
N LEU A 417 -20.60 3.46 -3.47
CA LEU A 417 -19.92 2.65 -2.45
C LEU A 417 -19.87 3.38 -1.11
N TYR A 418 -19.47 4.66 -1.13
CA TYR A 418 -19.38 5.50 0.06
C TYR A 418 -20.74 5.64 0.78
N THR A 419 -21.80 5.98 0.03
CA THR A 419 -23.11 6.33 0.61
C THR A 419 -24.01 5.13 0.91
N ARG A 420 -23.91 4.04 0.14
CA ARG A 420 -24.81 2.87 0.25
C ARG A 420 -24.21 1.72 1.07
N PHE A 421 -22.90 1.71 1.28
CA PHE A 421 -22.19 0.67 2.03
C PHE A 421 -21.53 1.24 3.28
N TYR A 422 -20.51 2.08 3.12
CA TYR A 422 -19.78 2.63 4.27
C TYR A 422 -20.68 3.41 5.23
N GLN A 423 -21.45 4.39 4.73
CA GLN A 423 -22.39 5.17 5.57
C GLN A 423 -23.56 4.32 6.12
N LYS A 424 -23.69 3.06 5.70
CA LYS A 424 -24.62 2.07 6.24
C LYS A 424 -23.92 1.02 7.13
N ASN A 425 -22.66 1.28 7.51
CA ASN A 425 -21.84 0.46 8.40
C ASN A 425 -21.63 -0.97 7.90
N LYS A 426 -21.39 -1.14 6.58
CA LYS A 426 -21.12 -2.44 5.97
C LYS A 426 -20.09 -2.33 4.84
N GLY A 427 -19.32 -3.41 4.64
CA GLY A 427 -18.51 -3.58 3.43
C GLY A 427 -19.34 -3.95 2.20
N PHE A 428 -18.70 -3.95 1.03
CA PHE A 428 -19.32 -4.32 -0.25
C PHE A 428 -18.76 -5.63 -0.80
N THR A 429 -19.57 -6.40 -1.52
CA THR A 429 -19.13 -7.64 -2.19
C THR A 429 -18.77 -7.38 -3.66
N THR A 430 -18.13 -8.35 -4.32
CA THR A 430 -17.94 -8.31 -5.79
C THR A 430 -19.27 -8.10 -6.52
N SER A 431 -20.34 -8.80 -6.11
CA SER A 431 -21.66 -8.66 -6.72
C SER A 431 -22.23 -7.24 -6.57
N ASP A 432 -21.98 -6.59 -5.42
CA ASP A 432 -22.40 -5.21 -5.20
C ASP A 432 -21.68 -4.25 -6.15
N LEU A 433 -20.36 -4.39 -6.27
CA LEU A 433 -19.53 -3.58 -7.16
C LEU A 433 -19.98 -3.73 -8.63
N LEU A 434 -20.13 -4.96 -9.11
CA LEU A 434 -20.62 -5.21 -10.47
C LEU A 434 -22.06 -4.69 -10.67
N GLY A 435 -22.90 -4.76 -9.63
CA GLY A 435 -24.22 -4.15 -9.63
C GLY A 435 -24.19 -2.64 -9.84
N LEU A 436 -23.30 -1.93 -9.14
CA LEU A 436 -23.12 -0.49 -9.29
C LEU A 436 -22.58 -0.11 -10.68
N LEU A 437 -21.64 -0.88 -11.24
CA LEU A 437 -21.14 -0.66 -12.60
C LEU A 437 -22.27 -0.74 -13.64
N ARG A 438 -23.18 -1.73 -13.51
CA ARG A 438 -24.37 -1.83 -14.36
C ARG A 438 -25.29 -0.62 -14.18
N GLU A 439 -25.52 -0.19 -12.95
CA GLU A 439 -26.41 0.93 -12.61
C GLU A 439 -25.93 2.26 -13.22
N VAL A 440 -24.61 2.49 -13.26
CA VAL A 440 -24.03 3.70 -13.87
C VAL A 440 -23.91 3.63 -15.39
N GLY A 441 -24.30 2.51 -16.00
CA GLY A 441 -24.38 2.36 -17.45
C GLY A 441 -23.11 1.79 -18.10
N MET A 442 -22.26 1.09 -17.34
CA MET A 442 -21.17 0.31 -17.93
C MET A 442 -21.76 -0.79 -18.84
N PRO A 443 -21.34 -0.88 -20.12
CA PRO A 443 -21.76 -1.96 -21.01
C PRO A 443 -21.06 -3.28 -20.65
N ASP A 444 -21.79 -4.40 -20.78
CA ASP A 444 -21.26 -5.77 -20.65
C ASP A 444 -20.37 -6.01 -19.41
N VAL A 445 -20.88 -5.65 -18.24
CA VAL A 445 -20.15 -5.79 -16.96
C VAL A 445 -19.67 -7.22 -16.72
N ASP A 446 -20.53 -8.21 -17.00
CA ASP A 446 -20.22 -9.62 -16.78
C ASP A 446 -19.12 -10.11 -17.74
N GLY A 447 -19.21 -9.76 -19.04
CA GLY A 447 -18.18 -10.13 -20.01
C GLY A 447 -16.84 -9.46 -19.71
N PHE A 448 -16.85 -8.19 -19.29
CA PHE A 448 -15.62 -7.50 -18.88
C PHE A 448 -14.99 -8.17 -17.66
N TYR A 449 -15.79 -8.43 -16.61
CA TYR A 449 -15.31 -9.06 -15.38
C TYR A 449 -14.71 -10.45 -15.64
N GLN A 450 -15.41 -11.32 -16.38
CA GLN A 450 -14.96 -12.69 -16.63
C GLN A 450 -13.70 -12.77 -17.49
N ARG A 451 -13.42 -11.78 -18.34
CA ARG A 451 -12.26 -11.80 -19.23
C ARG A 451 -11.04 -11.12 -18.64
N TYR A 452 -11.24 -9.98 -17.98
CA TYR A 452 -10.15 -9.05 -17.68
C TYR A 452 -9.80 -8.98 -16.19
N ILE A 453 -10.80 -9.15 -15.32
CA ILE A 453 -10.64 -9.06 -13.86
C ILE A 453 -10.38 -10.46 -13.28
N ASN A 454 -11.37 -11.36 -13.39
CA ASN A 454 -11.23 -12.77 -12.99
C ASN A 454 -10.53 -13.61 -14.08
N GLY A 455 -10.64 -13.17 -15.33
CA GLY A 455 -9.99 -13.81 -16.47
C GLY A 455 -8.53 -13.39 -16.65
N ARG A 456 -7.91 -13.95 -17.68
CA ARG A 456 -6.48 -13.79 -18.01
C ARG A 456 -6.28 -13.17 -19.39
N ASP A 457 -7.34 -12.62 -19.99
CA ASP A 457 -7.22 -11.96 -21.28
C ASP A 457 -6.46 -10.62 -21.12
N PRO A 458 -5.62 -10.23 -22.10
CA PRO A 458 -5.04 -8.89 -22.12
C PRO A 458 -6.12 -7.81 -22.12
N LEU A 459 -5.86 -6.71 -21.41
CA LEU A 459 -6.79 -5.60 -21.30
C LEU A 459 -7.05 -4.93 -22.68
N PRO A 460 -8.27 -4.46 -22.97
CA PRO A 460 -8.66 -3.99 -24.31
C PRO A 460 -8.31 -2.50 -24.55
N TYR A 461 -7.05 -2.10 -24.35
CA TYR A 461 -6.62 -0.69 -24.41
C TYR A 461 -6.99 -0.03 -25.75
N GLU A 462 -6.66 -0.66 -26.88
CA GLU A 462 -6.87 -0.13 -28.23
C GLU A 462 -8.35 -0.01 -28.59
N ALA A 463 -9.24 -0.76 -27.93
CA ALA A 463 -10.67 -0.67 -28.17
C ALA A 463 -11.34 0.43 -27.31
N VAL A 464 -10.76 0.76 -26.16
CA VAL A 464 -11.39 1.63 -25.16
C VAL A 464 -10.75 3.02 -25.11
N PHE A 465 -9.43 3.13 -24.96
CA PHE A 465 -8.74 4.42 -24.80
C PHE A 465 -9.00 5.42 -25.94
N PRO A 466 -9.08 5.01 -27.23
CA PRO A 466 -9.41 5.93 -28.30
C PRO A 466 -10.77 6.61 -28.15
N LYS A 467 -11.73 6.04 -27.39
CA LYS A 467 -13.02 6.68 -27.12
C LYS A 467 -12.89 7.98 -26.31
N ALA A 468 -11.82 8.10 -25.52
CA ALA A 468 -11.46 9.32 -24.80
C ALA A 468 -10.45 10.19 -25.55
N GLY A 469 -10.19 9.93 -26.83
CA GLY A 469 -9.18 10.66 -27.61
C GLY A 469 -7.75 10.32 -27.20
N ILE A 470 -7.54 9.13 -26.62
CA ILE A 470 -6.23 8.63 -26.22
C ILE A 470 -5.77 7.60 -27.26
N ALA A 471 -4.68 7.88 -27.96
CA ALA A 471 -4.09 6.98 -28.93
C ALA A 471 -3.10 6.03 -28.24
N VAL A 472 -3.22 4.74 -28.53
CA VAL A 472 -2.32 3.68 -28.05
C VAL A 472 -1.45 3.21 -29.21
N ALA A 473 -0.15 3.27 -29.04
CA ALA A 473 0.83 2.75 -29.98
C ALA A 473 1.60 1.59 -29.34
N ARG A 474 1.56 0.43 -29.99
CA ARG A 474 2.35 -0.74 -29.64
C ARG A 474 3.55 -0.83 -30.58
N GLN A 475 4.76 -0.68 -30.04
CA GLN A 475 5.99 -0.82 -30.80
C GLN A 475 6.69 -2.11 -30.41
N THR A 476 6.71 -3.06 -31.33
CA THR A 476 7.40 -4.34 -31.14
C THR A 476 8.82 -4.22 -31.69
N THR A 477 9.82 -4.46 -30.86
CA THR A 477 11.22 -4.53 -31.28
C THR A 477 11.77 -5.93 -31.01
N SER A 478 12.29 -6.58 -32.04
CA SER A 478 13.07 -7.82 -31.90
C SER A 478 14.54 -7.47 -31.91
N SER A 479 15.30 -7.97 -30.94
CA SER A 479 16.74 -7.74 -30.87
C SER A 479 17.48 -8.98 -30.38
N PRO A 480 18.73 -9.20 -30.82
CA PRO A 480 19.54 -10.30 -30.33
C PRO A 480 19.63 -10.28 -28.81
N PHE A 481 19.36 -11.43 -28.20
CA PHE A 481 19.27 -11.57 -26.76
C PHE A 481 20.04 -12.79 -26.29
N LEU A 482 21.16 -12.54 -25.62
CA LEU A 482 21.96 -13.59 -25.04
C LEU A 482 21.27 -14.20 -23.80
N GLY A 483 20.67 -13.36 -22.95
CA GLY A 483 20.02 -13.79 -21.71
C GLY A 483 20.97 -14.08 -20.55
N VAL A 484 22.01 -13.25 -20.40
CA VAL A 484 22.97 -13.33 -19.30
C VAL A 484 22.91 -12.08 -18.44
N ASN A 485 22.94 -12.26 -17.12
CA ASN A 485 23.26 -11.20 -16.15
C ASN A 485 24.70 -11.43 -15.68
N ALA A 486 25.61 -10.52 -16.02
CA ALA A 486 27.01 -10.60 -15.63
C ALA A 486 27.48 -9.26 -15.04
N GLN A 487 28.21 -9.32 -13.93
CA GLN A 487 28.70 -8.14 -13.21
C GLN A 487 30.21 -8.20 -13.02
N PRO A 488 30.90 -7.06 -12.84
CA PRO A 488 32.33 -7.05 -12.56
C PRO A 488 32.64 -7.81 -11.26
N GLY A 489 33.46 -8.86 -11.34
CA GLY A 489 34.03 -9.53 -10.17
C GLY A 489 35.34 -8.88 -9.72
N ASP A 490 35.92 -9.39 -8.64
CA ASP A 490 37.12 -8.83 -7.97
C ASP A 490 38.33 -8.64 -8.91
N ALA A 491 38.44 -9.47 -9.95
CA ALA A 491 39.51 -9.40 -10.95
C ALA A 491 39.21 -8.45 -12.13
N GLY A 492 38.16 -7.61 -12.05
CA GLY A 492 37.78 -6.66 -13.10
C GLY A 492 37.25 -7.31 -14.38
N ARG A 493 36.76 -8.55 -14.30
CA ARG A 493 36.12 -9.29 -15.41
C ARG A 493 34.64 -9.49 -15.14
N LEU A 494 33.84 -9.63 -16.19
CA LEU A 494 32.42 -9.91 -16.06
C LEU A 494 32.21 -11.36 -15.63
N VAL A 495 31.62 -11.55 -14.46
CA VAL A 495 31.23 -12.84 -13.88
C VAL A 495 29.74 -13.00 -14.01
N VAL A 496 29.29 -14.12 -14.57
CA VAL A 496 27.88 -14.46 -14.72
C VAL A 496 27.27 -14.66 -13.32
N GLN A 497 26.21 -13.91 -13.04
CA GLN A 497 25.42 -14.01 -11.82
C GLN A 497 24.12 -14.76 -12.05
N GLY A 498 23.60 -14.74 -13.28
CA GLY A 498 22.35 -15.42 -13.61
C GLY A 498 22.19 -15.60 -15.11
N VAL A 499 21.38 -16.59 -15.46
CA VAL A 499 21.05 -16.95 -16.84
C VAL A 499 19.53 -17.00 -16.97
N VAL A 500 19.00 -16.38 -18.01
CA VAL A 500 17.56 -16.30 -18.25
C VAL A 500 17.07 -17.62 -18.85
N PRO A 501 16.04 -18.27 -18.29
CA PRO A 501 15.47 -19.49 -18.87
C PRO A 501 15.01 -19.31 -20.32
N GLY A 502 15.22 -20.32 -21.15
CA GLY A 502 14.92 -20.32 -22.59
C GLY A 502 15.84 -19.46 -23.45
N SER A 503 16.88 -18.84 -22.89
CA SER A 503 17.78 -17.93 -23.61
C SER A 503 18.87 -18.63 -24.42
N ALA A 504 19.63 -17.85 -25.22
CA ALA A 504 20.79 -18.38 -25.94
C ALA A 504 21.92 -18.80 -24.98
N ALA A 505 22.07 -18.10 -23.84
CA ALA A 505 23.01 -18.44 -22.78
C ALA A 505 22.66 -19.76 -22.09
N GLU A 506 21.38 -19.97 -21.74
CA GLU A 506 20.94 -21.26 -21.16
C GLU A 506 21.18 -22.40 -22.15
N ALA A 507 20.80 -22.22 -23.43
CA ALA A 507 21.03 -23.22 -24.46
C ALA A 507 22.52 -23.50 -24.71
N ALA A 508 23.41 -22.53 -24.46
CA ALA A 508 24.86 -22.71 -24.52
C ALA A 508 25.44 -23.47 -23.31
N GLY A 509 24.66 -23.61 -22.22
CA GLY A 509 25.13 -24.14 -20.94
C GLY A 509 25.94 -23.15 -20.12
N LEU A 510 25.71 -21.83 -20.25
CA LEU A 510 26.31 -20.82 -19.37
C LEU A 510 25.82 -21.03 -17.93
N GLU A 511 26.69 -20.83 -16.93
CA GLU A 511 26.37 -21.03 -15.51
C GLU A 511 26.80 -19.83 -14.66
N PRO A 512 26.09 -19.52 -13.55
CA PRO A 512 26.59 -18.60 -12.54
C PRO A 512 28.00 -18.97 -12.08
N GLY A 513 28.89 -17.98 -12.00
CA GLY A 513 30.32 -18.15 -11.71
C GLY A 513 31.22 -18.21 -12.95
N ASP A 514 30.68 -18.37 -14.15
CA ASP A 514 31.46 -18.27 -15.39
C ASP A 514 32.05 -16.86 -15.55
N VAL A 515 33.33 -16.78 -15.90
CA VAL A 515 33.96 -15.51 -16.31
C VAL A 515 33.76 -15.35 -17.82
N LEU A 516 32.94 -14.38 -18.22
CA LEU A 516 32.65 -14.11 -19.62
C LEU A 516 33.87 -13.43 -20.27
N LEU A 517 34.39 -14.02 -21.36
CA LEU A 517 35.54 -13.50 -22.10
C LEU A 517 35.14 -12.90 -23.45
N LYS A 518 34.33 -13.63 -24.24
CA LYS A 518 33.86 -13.21 -25.56
C LYS A 518 32.44 -13.69 -25.85
N VAL A 519 31.69 -12.89 -26.59
CA VAL A 519 30.40 -13.27 -27.20
C VAL A 519 30.51 -12.99 -28.70
N GLY A 520 30.53 -14.05 -29.51
CA GLY A 520 30.90 -13.95 -30.91
C GLY A 520 32.31 -13.40 -31.07
N GLU A 521 32.45 -12.29 -31.79
CA GLU A 521 33.70 -11.58 -32.00
C GLU A 521 34.02 -10.55 -30.91
N PHE A 522 33.08 -10.23 -30.01
CA PHE A 522 33.23 -9.14 -29.05
C PHE A 522 33.84 -9.59 -27.73
N GLU A 523 34.92 -8.93 -27.30
CA GLU A 523 35.43 -9.07 -25.94
C GLU A 523 34.47 -8.46 -24.93
N THR A 524 34.26 -9.16 -23.82
CA THR A 524 33.39 -8.71 -22.75
C THR A 524 34.24 -8.09 -21.64
N ARG A 525 34.08 -6.78 -21.46
CA ARG A 525 34.78 -6.00 -20.44
C ARG A 525 33.79 -5.10 -19.69
N PRO A 526 33.98 -4.85 -18.38
CA PRO A 526 33.12 -3.97 -17.61
C PRO A 526 32.99 -2.54 -18.14
N ASP A 527 34.03 -2.02 -18.79
CA ASP A 527 34.15 -0.66 -19.29
C ASP A 527 33.64 -0.49 -20.74
N GLU A 528 33.16 -1.57 -21.37
CA GLU A 528 32.63 -1.54 -22.73
C GLU A 528 31.19 -2.10 -22.81
N ASP A 529 30.33 -1.44 -23.58
CA ASP A 529 29.00 -1.97 -23.92
C ASP A 529 29.08 -2.99 -25.07
N TRP A 530 29.65 -4.16 -24.76
CA TRP A 530 29.67 -5.30 -25.68
C TRP A 530 28.26 -5.74 -26.08
N GLY A 531 27.27 -5.52 -25.22
CA GLY A 531 25.87 -5.87 -25.45
C GLY A 531 25.25 -5.07 -26.60
N ALA A 532 25.52 -3.77 -26.70
CA ALA A 532 25.10 -2.95 -27.82
C ALA A 532 25.74 -3.41 -29.14
N LYS A 533 27.05 -3.66 -29.13
CA LYS A 533 27.79 -4.17 -30.30
C LYS A 533 27.22 -5.52 -30.77
N PHE A 534 26.97 -6.44 -29.83
CA PHE A 534 26.32 -7.72 -30.09
C PHE A 534 24.93 -7.55 -30.72
N ARG A 535 24.08 -6.70 -30.13
CA ARG A 535 22.73 -6.43 -30.64
C ARG A 535 22.73 -5.80 -32.04
N GLU A 536 23.67 -4.93 -32.33
CA GLU A 536 23.83 -4.30 -33.64
C GLU A 536 24.28 -5.33 -34.69
N ARG A 537 25.34 -6.08 -34.38
CA ARG A 537 25.97 -7.04 -35.29
C ARG A 537 25.10 -8.21 -35.67
N TYR A 538 24.35 -8.76 -34.71
CA TYR A 538 23.56 -9.97 -34.91
C TYR A 538 22.08 -9.68 -35.16
N ARG A 539 21.69 -8.40 -35.34
CA ARG A 539 20.31 -8.02 -35.62
C ARG A 539 19.79 -8.73 -36.88
N GLY A 540 18.63 -9.36 -36.78
CA GLY A 540 18.02 -10.10 -37.88
C GLY A 540 18.71 -11.41 -38.23
N GLN A 541 19.61 -11.92 -37.37
CA GLN A 541 20.39 -13.15 -37.60
C GLN A 541 19.96 -14.29 -36.66
N ALA A 542 18.69 -14.31 -36.22
CA ALA A 542 18.16 -15.42 -35.41
C ALA A 542 18.46 -16.79 -36.05
N GLY A 543 18.96 -17.74 -35.27
CA GLY A 543 19.37 -19.08 -35.71
C GLY A 543 20.81 -19.18 -36.22
N SER A 544 21.53 -18.07 -36.44
CA SER A 544 22.95 -18.14 -36.83
C SER A 544 23.80 -18.70 -35.69
N PRO A 545 24.86 -19.48 -35.97
CA PRO A 545 25.78 -19.97 -34.94
C PRO A 545 26.38 -18.81 -34.12
N LEU A 546 26.49 -19.02 -32.81
CA LEU A 546 27.10 -18.10 -31.86
C LEU A 546 28.01 -18.87 -30.92
N ALA A 547 29.28 -18.46 -30.84
CA ALA A 547 30.23 -19.01 -29.87
C ALA A 547 30.40 -18.03 -28.70
N ILE A 548 30.49 -18.57 -27.49
CA ILE A 548 30.73 -17.83 -26.26
C ILE A 548 32.00 -18.41 -25.63
N SER A 549 32.97 -17.56 -25.34
CA SER A 549 34.19 -17.96 -24.64
C SER A 549 34.06 -17.58 -23.18
N VAL A 550 34.23 -18.55 -22.28
CA VAL A 550 34.22 -18.33 -20.83
C VAL A 550 35.39 -19.03 -20.15
N THR A 551 35.67 -18.63 -18.92
CA THR A 551 36.47 -19.44 -17.99
C THR A 551 35.57 -19.96 -16.89
N ARG A 552 35.49 -21.30 -16.74
CA ARG A 552 34.76 -21.97 -15.64
C ARG A 552 35.75 -22.69 -14.75
N GLY A 553 35.75 -22.39 -13.44
CA GLY A 553 36.70 -23.00 -12.50
C GLY A 553 38.17 -22.81 -12.91
N GLY A 554 38.52 -21.71 -13.58
CA GLY A 554 39.86 -21.44 -14.09
C GLY A 554 40.21 -22.06 -15.45
N GLN A 555 39.33 -22.89 -16.03
CA GLN A 555 39.55 -23.50 -17.35
C GLN A 555 38.82 -22.74 -18.45
N ALA A 556 39.54 -22.38 -19.51
CA ALA A 556 38.97 -21.74 -20.69
C ALA A 556 38.15 -22.76 -21.50
N MET A 557 36.93 -22.37 -21.88
CA MET A 557 36.01 -23.18 -22.67
C MET A 557 35.28 -22.34 -23.71
N SER A 558 34.83 -23.00 -24.77
CA SER A 558 33.99 -22.42 -25.81
C SER A 558 32.64 -23.12 -25.80
N LEU A 559 31.59 -22.34 -25.57
CA LEU A 559 30.21 -22.78 -25.50
C LEU A 559 29.52 -22.36 -26.80
N ASN A 560 28.87 -23.30 -27.48
CA ASN A 560 28.23 -23.05 -28.77
C ASN A 560 26.72 -22.99 -28.61
N THR A 561 26.11 -22.02 -29.25
CA THR A 561 24.65 -21.82 -29.30
C THR A 561 24.28 -21.20 -30.63
N GLN A 562 23.05 -20.71 -30.74
CA GLN A 562 22.59 -19.90 -31.85
C GLN A 562 22.16 -18.53 -31.33
N VAL A 563 22.27 -17.51 -32.18
CA VAL A 563 21.66 -16.22 -31.93
C VAL A 563 20.16 -16.42 -31.74
N ARG A 564 19.66 -16.03 -30.58
CA ARG A 564 18.24 -15.89 -30.32
C ARG A 564 17.91 -14.41 -30.27
N GLU A 565 16.70 -14.06 -30.68
CA GLU A 565 16.17 -12.72 -30.48
C GLU A 565 15.11 -12.75 -29.38
N ARG A 566 15.04 -11.66 -28.62
CA ARG A 566 13.95 -11.38 -27.71
C ARG A 566 13.11 -10.26 -28.30
N THR A 567 11.82 -10.52 -28.39
CA THR A 567 10.83 -9.51 -28.73
C THR A 567 10.46 -8.75 -27.46
N VAL A 568 10.59 -7.43 -27.51
CA VAL A 568 10.11 -6.53 -26.47
C VAL A 568 9.01 -5.67 -27.07
N VAL A 569 7.91 -5.55 -26.34
CA VAL A 569 6.80 -4.67 -26.70
C VAL A 569 6.89 -3.43 -25.83
N ALA A 570 7.02 -2.28 -26.48
CA ALA A 570 6.91 -0.98 -25.85
C ALA A 570 5.52 -0.39 -26.12
N PHE A 571 4.91 0.16 -25.08
CA PHE A 571 3.64 0.88 -25.19
C PHE A 571 3.87 2.37 -25.09
N ARG A 572 3.13 3.12 -25.91
CA ARG A 572 3.09 4.57 -25.82
C ARG A 572 1.67 5.06 -25.95
N VAL A 573 1.25 5.83 -24.95
CA VAL A 573 -0.06 6.46 -24.88
C VAL A 573 0.10 7.95 -25.14
N THR A 574 -0.68 8.51 -26.07
CA THR A 574 -0.59 9.93 -26.44
C THR A 574 -1.97 10.51 -26.71
N PRO A 575 -2.15 11.84 -26.64
CA PRO A 575 -3.37 12.46 -27.12
C PRO A 575 -3.53 12.22 -28.62
N THR A 576 -4.76 11.96 -29.07
CA THR A 576 -5.09 11.91 -30.49
C THR A 576 -4.91 13.31 -31.10
N SER A 577 -4.32 13.39 -32.29
CA SER A 577 -4.03 14.67 -32.97
C SER A 577 -5.27 15.45 -33.43
N SER A 578 -6.39 14.77 -33.62
CA SER A 578 -7.67 15.38 -34.05
C SER A 578 -8.85 14.67 -33.36
N PRO A 579 -9.10 14.94 -32.07
CA PRO A 579 -10.19 14.31 -31.36
C PRO A 579 -11.54 14.81 -31.89
N SER A 580 -12.48 13.91 -32.08
CA SER A 580 -13.90 14.24 -32.28
C SER A 580 -14.46 14.99 -31.08
N ALA A 581 -15.61 15.67 -31.26
CA ALA A 581 -16.27 16.40 -30.18
C ALA A 581 -16.58 15.49 -28.97
N LYS A 582 -16.98 14.23 -29.21
CA LYS A 582 -17.24 13.26 -28.14
C LYS A 582 -15.97 12.89 -27.39
N GLN A 583 -14.88 12.60 -28.11
CA GLN A 583 -13.58 12.27 -27.50
C GLN A 583 -13.06 13.43 -26.64
N ALA A 584 -13.13 14.67 -27.15
CA ALA A 584 -12.72 15.86 -26.41
C ALA A 584 -13.59 16.08 -25.16
N LYS A 585 -14.91 15.84 -25.25
CA LYS A 585 -15.85 15.90 -24.12
C LYS A 585 -15.49 14.89 -23.03
N ILE A 586 -15.23 13.64 -23.41
CA ILE A 586 -14.85 12.58 -22.47
C ILE A 586 -13.49 12.88 -21.82
N TRP A 587 -12.48 13.30 -22.60
CA TRP A 587 -11.18 13.69 -22.06
C TRP A 587 -11.28 14.84 -21.06
N ARG A 588 -12.08 15.87 -21.38
CA ARG A 588 -12.34 16.98 -20.46
C ARG A 588 -13.04 16.49 -19.19
N GLY A 589 -14.06 15.64 -19.33
CA GLY A 589 -14.77 15.06 -18.19
C GLY A 589 -13.84 14.28 -17.26
N LEU A 590 -12.95 13.46 -17.82
CA LEU A 590 -11.96 12.68 -17.09
C LEU A 590 -10.95 13.59 -16.35
N SER A 591 -10.34 14.53 -17.07
CA SER A 591 -9.28 15.41 -16.55
C SER A 591 -9.76 16.52 -15.62
N THR A 592 -11.08 16.75 -15.53
CA THR A 592 -11.66 17.77 -14.63
C THR A 592 -12.65 17.21 -13.62
N GLY A 593 -13.04 15.93 -13.74
CA GLY A 593 -14.12 15.32 -12.95
C GLY A 593 -15.54 15.76 -13.34
N SER A 594 -15.69 16.53 -14.42
CA SER A 594 -17.01 17.00 -14.87
C SER A 594 -17.82 15.90 -15.58
N THR A 595 -19.13 15.90 -15.33
CA THR A 595 -20.12 15.10 -16.06
C THR A 595 -21.15 16.03 -16.73
N GLY A 596 -21.82 15.54 -17.77
CA GLY A 596 -22.75 16.34 -18.57
C GLY A 596 -22.08 17.02 -19.77
N ASN A 597 -22.63 18.18 -20.18
CA ASN A 597 -22.23 18.94 -21.37
C ASN A 597 -21.06 19.88 -21.11
#